data_AF-A0A443SHD9-F1
#
_entry.id   AF-A0A443SHD9-F1
#
_cell.length_a   1.000
_cell.length_b   1.000
_cell.length_c   1.000
_cell.angle_alpha   90.00
_cell.angle_beta   90.00
_cell.angle_gamma   90.00
#
_symmetry.space_group_name_H-M   'P 1'
#
loop_
_entity.id
_entity.type
_entity.pdbx_description
1 polymer ?
#
loop_
_entity_poly.entity_id
_entity_poly.type
_entity_poly.pdbx_seq_one_letter_code
_entity_poly.pdbx_strand_id
1 'polypeptide(L)'
;MYGVTIICFLFVFLNENECILHKKLFPKPAPLENSSNDCGEPLFLTPLIESGRIEEAKQKSLVRNLSYESEIESYSGFFTVNKQYNSNMFFWFFKSKSPKAPVVVWLQGGPGGSSLFG
;
A
#
# COMPACT_ATOMS: atom_id res chain seq x y z
N MET A 1 -28.32 18.31 -32.64
CA MET A 1 -28.47 16.94 -32.09
C MET A 1 -27.19 16.11 -32.24
N TYR A 2 -26.53 16.13 -33.41
CA TYR A 2 -25.30 15.34 -33.65
C TYR A 2 -24.07 15.72 -32.81
N GLY A 3 -23.92 16.99 -32.43
CA GLY A 3 -22.74 17.45 -31.66
C GLY A 3 -22.63 16.86 -30.24
N VAL A 4 -23.75 16.64 -29.56
CA VAL A 4 -23.77 16.04 -28.21
C VAL A 4 -23.44 14.55 -28.27
N THR A 5 -23.94 13.86 -29.29
CA THR A 5 -23.67 12.44 -29.51
C THR A 5 -22.19 12.19 -29.80
N ILE A 6 -21.55 13.01 -30.64
CA ILE A 6 -20.12 12.87 -30.97
C ILE A 6 -19.23 13.09 -29.73
N ILE A 7 -19.55 14.06 -28.88
CA ILE A 7 -18.79 14.32 -27.65
C ILE A 7 -18.93 13.16 -26.66
N CYS A 8 -20.13 12.60 -26.49
CA CYS A 8 -20.32 11.41 -25.65
C CYS A 8 -19.53 10.20 -26.17
N PHE A 9 -19.54 9.95 -27.48
CA PHE A 9 -18.76 8.84 -28.06
C PHE A 9 -17.25 9.04 -27.90
N LEU A 10 -16.72 10.24 -28.13
CA LEU A 10 -15.32 10.57 -27.88
C LEU A 10 -14.94 10.37 -26.40
N PHE A 11 -15.79 10.79 -25.47
CA PHE A 11 -15.54 10.65 -24.03
C PHE A 11 -15.56 9.18 -23.59
N VAL A 12 -16.48 8.36 -24.11
CA VAL A 12 -16.51 6.92 -23.85
C VAL A 12 -15.27 6.23 -24.44
N PHE A 13 -14.89 6.57 -25.67
CA PHE A 13 -13.72 5.99 -26.32
C PHE A 13 -12.42 6.35 -25.57
N LEU A 14 -12.26 7.59 -25.10
CA LEU A 14 -11.10 7.98 -24.30
C LEU A 14 -11.03 7.23 -22.96
N ASN A 15 -12.17 7.03 -22.26
CA ASN A 15 -12.20 6.27 -21.00
C ASN A 15 -11.90 4.77 -21.20
N GLU A 16 -12.41 4.16 -22.27
CA GLU A 16 -12.13 2.74 -22.55
C GLU A 16 -10.65 2.50 -22.87
N ASN A 17 -9.99 3.42 -23.58
CA ASN A 17 -8.58 3.29 -23.93
C ASN A 17 -7.65 3.44 -22.71
N GLU A 18 -7.93 4.37 -21.80
CA GLU A 18 -7.21 4.50 -20.52
C GLU A 18 -7.28 3.20 -19.69
N CYS A 19 -8.47 2.58 -19.64
CA CYS A 19 -8.71 1.34 -18.88
C CYS A 19 -8.02 0.10 -19.51
N ILE A 20 -7.93 0.05 -20.85
CA ILE A 20 -7.21 -1.00 -21.57
C ILE A 20 -5.69 -0.87 -21.39
N LEU A 21 -5.16 0.36 -21.34
CA LEU A 21 -3.73 0.62 -21.11
C LEU A 21 -3.31 0.16 -19.71
N HIS A 22 -4.13 0.42 -18.68
CA HIS A 22 -3.87 -0.01 -17.31
C HIS A 22 -3.71 -1.54 -17.16
N LYS A 23 -4.57 -2.32 -17.84
CA LYS A 23 -4.49 -3.80 -17.85
C LYS A 23 -3.22 -4.36 -18.49
N LYS A 24 -2.52 -3.60 -19.35
CA LYS A 24 -1.26 -4.02 -19.97
C LYS A 24 -0.03 -3.67 -19.13
N LEU A 25 -0.13 -2.64 -18.29
CA LEU A 25 1.00 -2.14 -17.50
C LEU A 25 1.26 -2.95 -16.23
N PHE A 26 0.22 -3.53 -15.64
CA PHE A 26 0.36 -4.40 -14.47
C PHE A 26 0.18 -5.86 -14.88
N PRO A 27 1.18 -6.73 -14.65
CA PRO A 27 1.00 -8.16 -14.88
C PRO A 27 -0.18 -8.66 -14.04
N LYS A 28 -0.94 -9.61 -14.58
CA LYS A 28 -1.95 -10.30 -13.78
C LYS A 28 -1.26 -10.85 -12.53
N PRO A 29 -1.83 -10.67 -11.33
CA PRO A 29 -1.27 -11.28 -10.14
C PRO A 29 -1.10 -12.77 -10.43
N ALA A 30 0.04 -13.33 -9.99
CA ALA A 30 0.24 -14.75 -10.07
C ALA A 30 -0.99 -15.46 -9.46
N PRO A 31 -1.44 -16.60 -10.01
CA PRO A 31 -2.43 -17.41 -9.33
C PRO A 31 -1.98 -17.54 -7.88
N LEU A 32 -2.88 -17.26 -6.93
CA LEU A 32 -2.60 -17.49 -5.52
C LEU A 32 -2.15 -18.94 -5.43
N GLU A 33 -0.86 -19.18 -5.21
CA GLU A 33 -0.39 -20.51 -4.88
C GLU A 33 -1.19 -20.91 -3.64
N ASN A 34 -1.63 -22.16 -3.60
CA ASN A 34 -2.16 -22.75 -2.37
C ASN A 34 -1.01 -22.91 -1.36
N SER A 35 -0.36 -21.82 -0.99
CA SER A 35 0.53 -21.78 0.14
C SER A 35 -0.37 -21.81 1.36
N SER A 36 -0.55 -23.00 1.92
CA SER A 36 -1.15 -23.22 3.24
C SER A 36 -0.34 -22.58 4.39
N ASN A 37 0.60 -21.69 4.06
CA ASN A 37 1.42 -20.97 5.01
C ASN A 37 0.61 -19.76 5.48
N ASP A 38 0.00 -19.92 6.64
CA ASP A 38 -0.63 -18.84 7.38
C ASP A 38 0.36 -17.68 7.54
N CYS A 39 0.00 -16.51 6.99
CA CYS A 39 0.77 -15.28 7.11
C CYS A 39 0.50 -14.56 8.44
N GLY A 40 -0.34 -15.15 9.29
CA GLY A 40 -0.78 -14.61 10.57
C GLY A 40 -1.90 -13.57 10.43
N GLU A 41 -2.37 -13.12 11.58
CA GLU A 41 -3.40 -12.07 11.67
C GLU A 41 -2.83 -10.68 11.32
N PRO A 42 -3.57 -9.84 10.60
CA PRO A 42 -3.13 -8.49 10.25
C PRO A 42 -2.96 -7.61 11.50
N LEU A 43 -1.84 -6.89 11.54
CA LEU A 43 -1.53 -5.97 12.64
C LEU A 43 -2.14 -4.57 12.40
N PHE A 44 -3.25 -4.29 13.07
CA PHE A 44 -3.83 -2.95 13.12
C PHE A 44 -3.25 -2.14 14.29
N LEU A 45 -2.58 -1.03 13.98
CA LEU A 45 -1.91 -0.19 14.98
C LEU A 45 -2.85 0.86 15.59
N THR A 46 -3.88 1.29 14.87
CA THR A 46 -4.79 2.36 15.33
C THR A 46 -5.40 2.08 16.72
N PRO A 47 -5.90 0.87 17.05
CA PRO A 47 -6.44 0.62 18.40
C PRO A 47 -5.40 0.75 19.51
N LEU A 48 -4.13 0.37 19.24
CA LEU A 48 -3.03 0.52 20.21
C LEU A 48 -2.73 2.00 20.42
N ILE A 49 -2.62 2.76 19.32
CA ILE A 49 -2.28 4.18 19.33
C ILE A 49 -3.35 5.02 20.02
N GLU A 50 -4.62 4.79 19.71
CA GLU A 50 -5.75 5.51 20.32
C GLU A 50 -5.90 5.22 21.82
N SER A 51 -5.50 4.03 22.26
CA SER A 51 -5.42 3.68 23.69
C SER A 51 -4.17 4.21 24.40
N GLY A 52 -3.32 5.00 23.72
CA GLY A 52 -2.07 5.54 24.28
C GLY A 52 -0.93 4.51 24.40
N ARG A 53 -1.08 3.29 23.86
CA ARG A 53 -0.09 2.21 23.93
C ARG A 53 0.93 2.31 22.79
N ILE A 54 1.61 3.45 22.71
CA ILE A 54 2.52 3.79 21.60
C ILE A 54 3.72 2.85 21.54
N GLU A 55 4.35 2.56 22.69
CA GLU A 55 5.49 1.64 22.74
C GLU A 55 5.10 0.22 22.33
N GLU A 56 3.92 -0.26 22.74
CA GLU A 56 3.41 -1.57 22.31
C GLU A 56 3.18 -1.59 20.79
N ALA A 57 2.57 -0.55 20.24
CA ALA A 57 2.36 -0.41 18.79
C ALA A 57 3.70 -0.47 18.03
N LYS A 58 4.69 0.29 18.49
CA LYS A 58 6.02 0.31 17.89
C LYS A 58 6.70 -1.06 17.96
N GLN A 59 6.69 -1.70 19.13
CA GLN A 59 7.28 -3.03 19.30
C GLN A 59 6.60 -4.10 18.44
N LYS A 60 5.27 -4.07 18.32
CA LYS A 60 4.52 -5.01 17.47
C LYS A 60 4.77 -4.77 15.99
N SER A 61 4.95 -3.52 15.57
CA SER A 61 5.21 -3.18 14.17
C SER A 61 6.62 -3.54 13.69
N LEU A 62 7.56 -3.84 14.59
CA LEU A 62 8.95 -4.16 14.25
C LEU A 62 9.03 -5.40 13.35
N VAL A 63 9.65 -5.25 12.17
CA VAL A 63 9.90 -6.35 11.24
C VAL A 63 11.27 -6.94 11.52
N ARG A 64 11.31 -8.25 11.80
CA ARG A 64 12.55 -8.98 12.09
C ARG A 64 13.02 -9.79 10.88
N ASN A 65 14.32 -10.07 10.84
CA ASN A 65 14.94 -11.02 9.90
C ASN A 65 14.78 -10.66 8.41
N LEU A 66 14.81 -9.36 8.06
CA LEU A 66 14.61 -8.94 6.68
C LEU A 66 15.82 -9.20 5.77
N SER A 67 17.03 -9.19 6.32
CA SER A 67 18.27 -9.45 5.59
C SER A 67 19.21 -10.30 6.44
N TYR A 68 19.87 -11.26 5.79
CA TYR A 68 20.91 -12.08 6.41
C TYR A 68 22.22 -11.32 6.62
N GLU A 69 22.45 -10.23 5.87
CA GLU A 69 23.75 -9.56 5.82
C GLU A 69 23.83 -8.30 6.69
N SER A 70 22.68 -7.67 7.00
CA SER A 70 22.66 -6.54 7.92
C SER A 70 21.30 -6.35 8.59
N GLU A 71 21.31 -6.00 9.88
CA GLU A 71 20.09 -5.67 10.61
C GLU A 71 19.57 -4.31 10.14
N ILE A 72 18.48 -4.33 9.36
CA ILE A 72 17.76 -3.13 8.92
C ILE A 72 16.54 -2.97 9.83
N GLU A 73 16.58 -1.96 10.70
CA GLU A 73 15.45 -1.62 11.57
C GLU A 73 14.30 -1.06 10.72
N SER A 74 13.21 -1.82 10.61
CA SER A 74 12.03 -1.44 9.84
C SER A 74 10.74 -1.81 10.58
N TYR A 75 9.67 -1.11 10.24
CA TYR A 75 8.38 -1.21 10.92
C TYR A 75 7.25 -1.26 9.90
N SER A 76 6.28 -2.16 10.06
CA SER A 76 5.13 -2.28 9.16
C SER A 76 3.84 -2.57 9.91
N GLY A 77 2.72 -2.34 9.25
CA GLY A 77 1.39 -2.60 9.79
C GLY A 77 0.31 -1.81 9.06
N PHE A 78 -0.88 -1.77 9.65
CA PHE A 78 -2.02 -1.07 9.10
C PHE A 78 -2.48 0.08 10.01
N PHE A 79 -2.77 1.22 9.40
CA PHE A 79 -3.51 2.30 10.04
C PHE A 79 -4.94 2.35 9.51
N THR A 80 -5.92 2.38 10.40
CA THR A 80 -7.32 2.65 10.04
C THR A 80 -7.46 4.13 9.68
N VAL A 81 -7.74 4.40 8.40
CA VAL A 81 -7.92 5.76 7.86
C VAL A 81 -9.39 6.16 7.82
N ASN A 82 -10.31 5.19 7.83
CA ASN A 82 -11.73 5.44 7.94
C ASN A 82 -12.42 4.32 8.73
N LYS A 83 -12.94 4.65 9.93
CA LYS A 83 -13.61 3.68 10.81
C LYS A 83 -14.98 3.25 10.31
N GLN A 84 -15.72 4.14 9.65
CA GLN A 84 -17.07 3.85 9.13
C GLN A 84 -17.04 2.73 8.09
N TYR A 85 -16.02 2.72 7.23
CA TYR A 85 -15.88 1.73 6.17
C TYR A 85 -14.81 0.67 6.46
N ASN A 86 -14.26 0.64 7.68
CA ASN A 86 -13.12 -0.20 8.05
C ASN A 86 -12.00 -0.14 6.99
N SER A 87 -11.69 1.07 6.50
CA SER A 87 -10.64 1.28 5.51
C SER A 87 -9.30 1.41 6.21
N ASN A 88 -8.34 0.61 5.77
CA ASN A 88 -7.02 0.50 6.38
C ASN A 88 -5.94 0.70 5.33
N MET A 89 -4.90 1.45 5.68
CA MET A 89 -3.74 1.71 4.82
C MET A 89 -2.53 0.98 5.38
N PHE A 90 -1.92 0.13 4.56
CA PHE A 90 -0.65 -0.51 4.87
C PHE A 90 0.50 0.49 4.76
N PHE A 91 1.50 0.38 5.62
CA PHE A 91 2.77 1.09 5.49
C PHE A 91 3.96 0.18 5.80
N TRP A 92 5.13 0.57 5.30
CA TRP A 92 6.40 -0.01 5.69
C TRP A 92 7.47 1.09 5.77
N PHE A 93 7.94 1.35 6.98
CA PHE A 93 8.91 2.37 7.30
C PHE A 93 10.29 1.76 7.55
N PHE A 94 11.33 2.38 7.00
CA PHE A 94 12.73 1.99 7.19
C PHE A 94 13.47 3.11 7.91
N LYS A 95 14.09 2.78 9.04
CA LYS A 95 14.83 3.77 9.82
C LYS A 95 16.19 4.02 9.18
N SER A 96 16.55 5.30 9.05
CA SER A 96 17.87 5.69 8.59
C SER A 96 18.95 5.36 9.62
N LYS A 97 20.15 5.00 9.15
CA LYS A 97 21.36 4.89 9.99
C LYS A 97 21.86 6.26 10.47
N SER A 98 21.46 7.34 9.81
CA SER A 98 21.82 8.70 10.22
C SER A 98 20.71 9.33 11.07
N PRO A 99 21.01 9.78 12.31
CA PRO A 99 20.01 10.34 13.21
C PRO A 99 19.45 11.69 12.75
N LYS A 100 20.12 12.36 11.80
CA LYS A 100 19.70 13.66 11.24
C LYS A 100 19.01 13.54 9.88
N ALA A 101 18.76 12.32 9.40
CA ALA A 101 18.10 12.13 8.12
C ALA A 101 16.64 12.60 8.17
N PRO A 102 16.10 13.20 7.08
CA PRO A 102 14.70 13.54 6.99
C PRO A 102 13.83 12.28 6.83
N VAL A 103 12.53 12.42 7.09
CA VAL A 103 11.54 11.41 6.73
C VAL A 103 11.09 11.65 5.29
N VAL A 104 11.10 10.60 4.48
CA VAL A 104 10.62 10.63 3.10
C VAL A 104 9.40 9.73 2.98
N VAL A 105 8.37 10.23 2.30
CA VAL A 105 7.17 9.46 1.96
C VAL A 105 7.25 9.07 0.49
N TRP A 106 7.22 7.77 0.21
CA TRP A 106 7.26 7.23 -1.14
C TRP A 106 5.87 6.77 -1.60
N LEU A 107 5.39 7.32 -2.71
CA LEU A 107 4.05 7.05 -3.24
C LEU A 107 4.16 6.66 -4.71
N GLN A 108 3.84 5.41 -5.01
CA GLN A 108 3.77 4.96 -6.40
C GLN A 108 2.55 5.54 -7.10
N GLY A 109 2.71 5.86 -8.38
CA GLY A 109 1.67 6.40 -9.25
C GLY A 109 0.79 5.32 -9.89
N GLY A 110 0.23 5.66 -11.06
CA GLY A 110 -0.71 4.79 -11.79
C GLY A 110 -1.91 5.58 -12.28
N PRO A 111 -3.11 5.38 -11.70
CA PRO A 111 -3.45 5.02 -10.31
C PRO A 111 -3.50 3.52 -9.98
N GLY A 112 -3.44 3.18 -8.68
CA GLY A 112 -3.66 1.81 -8.16
C GLY A 112 -2.41 0.92 -8.07
N GLY A 113 -1.22 1.44 -8.40
CA GLY A 113 0.05 0.73 -8.17
C GLY A 113 0.43 0.73 -6.67
N SER A 114 0.94 -0.40 -6.17
CA SER A 114 1.47 -0.48 -4.82
C SER A 114 2.79 0.29 -4.69
N SER A 115 2.97 1.07 -3.62
CA SER A 115 4.26 1.71 -3.32
C SER A 115 5.39 0.71 -3.06
N LEU A 116 5.07 -0.56 -2.82
CA LEU A 116 6.06 -1.64 -2.67
C LEU A 116 6.73 -2.06 -3.99
N PHE A 117 6.29 -1.52 -5.14
CA PHE A 117 7.00 -1.70 -6.40
C PHE A 117 8.30 -0.88 -6.50
N GLY A 118 8.41 0.22 -5.74
CA GLY A 118 9.56 1.13 -5.81
C GLY A 118 10.72 0.76 -4.90
#